data_AF-A0A7R9ZWM5-F1
#
_entry.id   AF-A0A7R9ZWM5-F1
#
_cell.length_a   1.000
_cell.length_b   1.000
_cell.length_c   1.000
_cell.angle_alpha   90.00
_cell.angle_beta   90.00
_cell.angle_gamma   90.00
#
_symmetry.space_group_name_H-M   'P 1'
#
loop_
_entity.id
_entity.type
_entity.pdbx_description
1 polymer ?
#
loop_
_entity_poly.entity_id
_entity_poly.type
_entity_poly.pdbx_seq_one_letter_code
_entity_poly.pdbx_strand_id
1 'polypeptide(L)'
;MFKDRGEDLASHSFVPPQSLQQGTAGKKCRLIANCFRIIMSPNGSLYHYHYTITPPAKDSEEEKWTLQQIWSELVKCFGAFVVRCPHHIFSPTPLPDDLDLNTSAEPRFGYEAHKVCVNLNQIFSAEQINCGLMGEAEVVAQHIAKKLVEPLMYQRVGRRYFNNCDAMEGKAQLTIFSGFFAALNSMGAKRGNGPQLQVDTMYRTLHKRNVIESLGLDDPMALHEAEVQSEWRRRCVCATVVTL
;
A
#
# COMPACT_ATOMS: atom_id res chain seq x y z
N MET A 1 -21.25 35.82 -40.77
CA MET A 1 -20.48 34.86 -41.59
C MET A 1 -19.33 34.35 -40.73
N PHE A 2 -19.61 33.39 -39.85
CA PHE A 2 -18.62 32.77 -38.98
C PHE A 2 -18.05 31.55 -39.70
N LYS A 3 -16.73 31.49 -39.88
CA LYS A 3 -16.04 30.32 -40.43
C LYS A 3 -15.63 29.41 -39.28
N ASP A 4 -16.16 28.19 -39.31
CA ASP A 4 -15.66 27.02 -38.62
C ASP A 4 -14.16 26.85 -38.87
N ARG A 5 -13.39 26.73 -37.78
CA ARG A 5 -12.12 26.00 -37.75
C ARG A 5 -12.24 24.95 -36.66
N GLY A 6 -12.85 23.83 -37.02
CA GLY A 6 -12.60 22.57 -36.35
C GLY A 6 -11.20 22.13 -36.74
N GLU A 7 -10.24 22.33 -35.84
CA GLU A 7 -8.96 21.63 -35.91
C GLU A 7 -9.09 20.33 -35.12
N ASP A 8 -8.94 19.24 -35.86
CA ASP A 8 -8.84 17.87 -35.40
C ASP A 8 -7.72 17.73 -34.36
N LEU A 9 -8.06 17.78 -33.08
CA LEU A 9 -7.22 17.23 -32.01
C LEU A 9 -7.34 15.71 -32.05
N ALA A 10 -6.69 15.12 -33.05
CA ALA A 10 -6.42 13.70 -33.11
C ALA A 10 -5.72 13.29 -31.81
N SER A 11 -6.36 12.39 -31.07
CA SER A 11 -5.82 11.72 -29.90
C SER A 11 -4.55 10.98 -30.29
N HIS A 12 -3.41 11.61 -30.06
CA HIS A 12 -2.13 10.89 -30.04
C HIS A 12 -2.20 9.88 -28.89
N SER A 13 -2.54 8.64 -29.26
CA SER A 13 -2.42 7.48 -28.40
C SER A 13 -0.96 7.40 -27.96
N PHE A 14 -0.74 7.64 -26.67
CA PHE A 14 0.56 7.46 -26.05
C PHE A 14 0.90 5.97 -26.12
N VAL A 15 1.70 5.58 -27.11
CA VAL A 15 2.30 4.24 -27.16
C VAL A 15 3.45 4.25 -26.16
N PRO A 16 3.37 3.51 -25.03
CA PRO A 16 4.47 3.46 -24.09
C PRO A 16 5.72 2.92 -24.80
N PRO A 17 6.91 3.51 -24.54
CA PRO A 17 8.14 3.07 -25.19
C PRO A 17 8.38 1.59 -24.91
N GLN A 18 8.74 0.85 -25.96
CA GLN A 18 9.11 -0.56 -25.87
C GLN A 18 10.15 -0.75 -24.76
N SER A 19 10.00 -1.84 -23.99
CA SER A 19 10.90 -2.22 -22.91
C SER A 19 12.35 -2.04 -23.35
N LEU A 20 13.12 -1.19 -22.64
CA LEU A 20 14.55 -0.97 -22.87
C LEU A 20 15.24 -2.31 -23.16
N GLN A 21 15.74 -2.47 -24.39
CA GLN A 21 16.43 -3.68 -24.81
C GLN A 21 17.58 -3.94 -23.84
N GLN A 22 17.67 -5.17 -23.35
CA GLN A 22 18.70 -5.56 -22.40
C GLN A 22 20.08 -5.42 -23.07
N GLY A 23 20.90 -4.50 -22.55
CA GLY A 23 22.23 -4.26 -23.08
C GLY A 23 23.10 -5.52 -23.03
N THR A 24 23.78 -5.83 -24.13
CA THR A 24 24.66 -7.00 -24.28
C THR A 24 26.13 -6.68 -24.05
N ALA A 25 26.48 -5.40 -23.91
CA ALA A 25 27.84 -4.94 -23.70
C ALA A 25 28.31 -5.18 -22.25
N GLY A 26 29.55 -5.64 -22.10
CA GLY A 26 30.23 -5.80 -20.81
C GLY A 26 30.34 -7.24 -20.32
N LYS A 27 31.14 -7.44 -19.27
CA LYS A 27 31.26 -8.73 -18.58
C LYS A 27 30.11 -8.90 -17.61
N LYS A 28 29.51 -10.08 -17.57
CA LYS A 28 28.45 -10.41 -16.60
C LYS A 28 29.03 -10.33 -15.17
N CYS A 29 28.39 -9.56 -14.31
CA CYS A 29 28.69 -9.50 -12.88
C CYS A 29 27.47 -9.97 -12.07
N ARG A 30 27.73 -10.56 -10.90
CA ARG A 30 26.67 -10.90 -9.93
C ARG A 30 26.45 -9.68 -9.03
N LEU A 31 25.21 -9.24 -8.94
CA LEU A 31 24.79 -8.14 -8.07
C LEU A 31 23.87 -8.67 -6.98
N ILE A 32 24.00 -8.11 -5.79
CA ILE A 32 23.07 -8.32 -4.69
C ILE A 32 22.20 -7.07 -4.61
N ALA A 33 20.88 -7.28 -4.56
CA ALA A 33 19.91 -6.21 -4.42
C ALA A 33 19.14 -6.41 -3.10
N ASN A 34 18.64 -5.32 -2.57
CA ASN A 34 17.81 -5.25 -1.37
C ASN A 34 16.32 -5.56 -1.66
N CYS A 35 16.07 -6.44 -2.63
CA CYS A 35 14.74 -6.85 -3.07
C CYS A 35 14.51 -8.31 -2.68
N PHE A 36 13.47 -8.55 -1.90
CA PHE A 36 13.10 -9.86 -1.36
C PHE A 36 11.87 -10.37 -2.10
N ARG A 37 11.97 -11.54 -2.71
CA ARG A 37 10.83 -12.13 -3.43
C ARG A 37 9.83 -12.73 -2.45
N ILE A 38 8.55 -12.40 -2.63
CA ILE A 38 7.45 -13.07 -1.93
C ILE A 38 7.06 -14.27 -2.79
N ILE A 39 7.23 -15.48 -2.25
CA ILE A 39 7.03 -16.73 -2.98
C ILE A 39 5.83 -17.46 -2.40
N MET A 40 4.88 -17.83 -3.25
CA MET A 40 3.82 -18.76 -2.88
C MET A 40 4.38 -20.19 -2.88
N SER A 41 4.02 -20.97 -1.86
CA SER A 41 4.37 -22.39 -1.78
C SER A 41 3.99 -23.13 -3.08
N PRO A 42 4.78 -24.08 -3.60
CA PRO A 42 4.55 -24.72 -4.90
C PRO A 42 3.16 -25.37 -5.07
N ASN A 43 2.59 -25.89 -3.98
CA ASN A 43 1.25 -26.49 -3.97
C ASN A 43 0.17 -25.52 -3.47
N GLY A 44 0.54 -24.25 -3.28
CA GLY A 44 -0.37 -23.20 -2.87
C GLY A 44 -1.21 -22.70 -4.04
N SER A 45 -2.37 -22.16 -3.69
CA SER A 45 -3.23 -21.41 -4.60
C SER A 45 -3.78 -20.21 -3.87
N LEU A 46 -4.16 -19.18 -4.62
CA LEU A 46 -4.91 -18.04 -4.14
C LEU A 46 -6.24 -18.00 -4.87
N TYR A 47 -7.31 -18.10 -4.12
CA TYR A 47 -8.68 -18.08 -4.61
C TYR A 47 -9.21 -16.65 -4.50
N HIS A 48 -9.76 -16.16 -5.61
CA HIS A 48 -10.36 -14.83 -5.74
C HIS A 48 -11.86 -14.99 -5.92
N TYR A 49 -12.61 -14.31 -5.05
CA TYR A 49 -14.05 -14.34 -5.00
C TYR A 49 -14.61 -12.93 -5.19
N HIS A 50 -15.79 -12.86 -5.79
CA HIS A 50 -16.61 -11.66 -5.78
C HIS A 50 -17.72 -11.79 -4.75
N TYR A 51 -17.97 -10.71 -4.02
CA TYR A 51 -19.16 -10.63 -3.18
C TYR A 51 -20.16 -9.63 -3.72
N THR A 52 -21.43 -9.98 -3.63
CA THR A 52 -22.57 -9.12 -3.97
C THR A 52 -23.45 -8.94 -2.75
N ILE A 53 -23.84 -7.69 -2.46
CA ILE A 53 -24.73 -7.35 -1.36
C ILE A 53 -26.11 -7.04 -1.94
N THR A 54 -27.15 -7.70 -1.43
CA THR A 54 -28.55 -7.55 -1.87
C THR A 54 -29.46 -7.29 -0.66
N PRO A 55 -30.18 -6.15 -0.59
CA PRO A 55 -30.14 -5.03 -1.55
C PRO A 55 -28.74 -4.37 -1.60
N PRO A 56 -28.40 -3.62 -2.67
CA PRO A 56 -27.12 -2.91 -2.70
C PRO A 56 -26.99 -1.97 -1.50
N ALA A 57 -25.83 -1.96 -0.86
CA ALA A 57 -25.54 -0.99 0.20
C ALA A 57 -25.70 0.44 -0.33
N LYS A 58 -26.32 1.30 0.47
CA LYS A 58 -26.57 2.70 0.14
C LYS A 58 -25.28 3.51 0.03
N ASP A 59 -24.32 3.22 0.90
CA ASP A 59 -23.02 3.89 0.96
C ASP A 59 -21.90 2.96 1.47
N SER A 60 -20.67 3.47 1.46
CA SER A 60 -19.49 2.70 1.88
C SER A 60 -19.45 2.36 3.37
N GLU A 61 -20.16 3.10 4.22
CA GLU A 61 -20.23 2.80 5.66
C GLU A 61 -21.18 1.65 5.92
N GLU A 62 -22.34 1.62 5.24
CA GLU A 62 -23.24 0.47 5.27
C GLU A 62 -22.55 -0.79 4.72
N GLU A 63 -21.82 -0.69 3.61
CA GLU A 63 -21.03 -1.82 3.09
C GLU A 63 -20.00 -2.34 4.11
N LYS A 64 -19.24 -1.43 4.75
CA LYS A 64 -18.27 -1.82 5.79
C LYS A 64 -18.95 -2.51 6.96
N TRP A 65 -20.08 -1.98 7.42
CA TRP A 65 -20.84 -2.53 8.53
C TRP A 65 -21.38 -3.93 8.19
N THR A 66 -21.99 -4.11 7.02
CA THR A 66 -22.51 -5.40 6.55
C THR A 66 -21.41 -6.46 6.52
N LEU A 67 -20.24 -6.10 5.97
CA LEU A 67 -19.09 -7.01 5.90
C LEU A 67 -18.49 -7.31 7.27
N GLN A 68 -18.60 -6.38 8.23
CA GLN A 68 -18.16 -6.59 9.61
C GLN A 68 -19.10 -7.57 10.35
N GLN A 69 -20.41 -7.51 10.12
CA GLN A 69 -21.38 -8.43 10.71
C GLN A 69 -21.12 -9.89 10.31
N ILE A 70 -20.83 -10.13 9.03
CA ILE A 70 -20.58 -11.48 8.52
C ILE A 70 -19.13 -11.95 8.69
N TRP A 71 -18.24 -11.10 9.22
CA TRP A 71 -16.80 -11.36 9.24
C TRP A 71 -16.43 -12.63 10.00
N SER A 72 -17.08 -12.89 11.14
CA SER A 72 -16.83 -14.11 11.91
C SER A 72 -17.14 -15.37 11.13
N GLU A 73 -18.20 -15.36 10.32
CA GLU A 73 -18.57 -16.51 9.47
C GLU A 73 -17.60 -16.66 8.31
N LEU A 74 -17.23 -15.56 7.64
CA LEU A 74 -16.22 -15.58 6.57
C LEU A 74 -14.87 -16.15 7.07
N VAL A 75 -14.41 -15.74 8.26
CA VAL A 75 -13.16 -16.25 8.84
C VAL A 75 -13.25 -17.74 9.18
N LYS A 76 -14.42 -18.25 9.59
CA LYS A 76 -14.59 -19.70 9.81
C LYS A 76 -14.47 -20.49 8.50
N CYS A 77 -15.02 -19.96 7.41
CA CYS A 77 -14.97 -20.60 6.10
C CYS A 77 -13.58 -20.54 5.46
N PHE A 78 -12.93 -19.37 5.49
CA PHE A 78 -11.64 -19.14 4.83
C PHE A 78 -10.42 -19.43 5.72
N GLY A 79 -10.61 -19.59 7.03
CA GLY A 79 -9.52 -19.74 7.99
C GLY A 79 -8.77 -18.43 8.26
N ALA A 80 -7.46 -18.54 8.54
CA ALA A 80 -6.69 -17.48 9.18
C ALA A 80 -6.32 -16.28 8.28
N PHE A 81 -6.34 -16.43 6.95
CA PHE A 81 -5.90 -15.37 6.04
C PHE A 81 -6.97 -15.04 4.99
N VAL A 82 -7.47 -13.80 5.07
CA VAL A 82 -8.43 -13.24 4.12
C VAL A 82 -8.04 -11.79 3.84
N VAL A 83 -7.83 -11.46 2.56
CA VAL A 83 -7.65 -10.07 2.12
C VAL A 83 -8.96 -9.61 1.50
N ARG A 84 -9.50 -8.52 2.04
CA ARG A 84 -10.74 -7.90 1.56
C ARG A 84 -10.44 -6.57 0.87
N CYS A 85 -10.99 -6.43 -0.32
CA CYS A 85 -11.10 -5.18 -1.07
C CYS A 85 -12.57 -4.96 -1.44
N PRO A 86 -12.99 -3.74 -1.79
CA PRO A 86 -14.35 -3.52 -2.29
C PRO A 86 -14.68 -4.52 -3.39
N HIS A 87 -15.79 -5.25 -3.26
CA HIS A 87 -16.26 -6.33 -4.14
C HIS A 87 -15.38 -7.59 -4.28
N HIS A 88 -14.18 -7.62 -3.70
CA HIS A 88 -13.25 -8.73 -3.87
C HIS A 88 -12.78 -9.33 -2.54
N ILE A 89 -12.70 -10.65 -2.50
CA ILE A 89 -12.13 -11.41 -1.39
C ILE A 89 -11.05 -12.33 -1.94
N PHE A 90 -9.90 -12.36 -1.28
CA PHE A 90 -8.81 -13.27 -1.60
C PHE A 90 -8.47 -14.15 -0.39
N SER A 91 -8.33 -15.44 -0.61
CA SER A 91 -7.92 -16.40 0.43
C SER A 91 -7.09 -17.53 -0.18
N PRO A 92 -6.10 -18.09 0.55
CA PRO A 92 -5.42 -19.32 0.15
C PRO A 92 -6.29 -20.57 0.40
N THR A 93 -7.41 -20.43 1.11
CA THR A 93 -8.32 -21.53 1.43
C THR A 93 -9.49 -21.52 0.44
N PRO A 94 -9.79 -22.65 -0.23
CA PRO A 94 -10.96 -22.76 -1.08
C PRO A 94 -12.26 -22.77 -0.25
N LEU A 95 -13.32 -22.15 -0.76
CA LEU A 95 -14.67 -22.45 -0.33
C LEU A 95 -15.12 -23.76 -1.00
N PRO A 96 -15.83 -24.64 -0.28
CA PRO A 96 -16.37 -25.85 -0.86
C PRO A 96 -17.48 -25.57 -1.88
N ASP A 97 -18.31 -24.56 -1.64
CA ASP A 97 -19.44 -24.12 -2.48
C ASP A 97 -19.60 -22.59 -2.39
N ASP A 98 -20.47 -22.03 -3.25
CA ASP A 98 -20.89 -20.63 -3.14
C ASP A 98 -21.49 -20.36 -1.75
N LEU A 99 -21.12 -19.22 -1.16
CA LEU A 99 -21.44 -18.91 0.23
C LEU A 99 -22.44 -17.76 0.31
N ASP A 100 -23.62 -18.06 0.84
CA ASP A 100 -24.67 -17.09 1.13
C ASP A 100 -24.74 -16.79 2.63
N LEU A 101 -24.55 -15.53 3.00
CA LEU A 101 -24.61 -15.05 4.38
C LEU A 101 -25.68 -13.96 4.50
N ASN A 102 -26.38 -13.93 5.63
CA ASN A 102 -27.41 -12.92 5.89
C ASN A 102 -26.98 -12.04 7.07
N THR A 103 -27.25 -10.74 6.98
CA THR A 103 -27.16 -9.81 8.10
C THR A 103 -28.55 -9.46 8.61
N SER A 104 -28.64 -9.19 9.90
CA SER A 104 -29.81 -8.54 10.50
C SER A 104 -29.88 -7.08 10.06
N ALA A 105 -31.02 -6.41 10.19
CA ALA A 105 -31.08 -4.95 10.04
C ALA A 105 -30.48 -4.24 11.28
N GLU A 106 -30.01 -3.00 11.12
CA GLU A 106 -29.51 -2.16 12.22
C GLU A 106 -30.27 -0.83 12.28
N PRO A 107 -31.34 -0.77 13.11
CA PRO A 107 -32.23 0.39 13.19
C PRO A 107 -31.54 1.67 13.64
N ARG A 108 -30.44 1.59 14.42
CA ARG A 108 -29.75 2.79 14.95
C ARG A 108 -29.13 3.65 13.85
N PHE A 109 -28.66 3.01 12.79
CA PHE A 109 -28.06 3.68 11.64
C PHE A 109 -28.99 3.70 10.42
N GLY A 110 -30.16 3.06 10.52
CA GLY A 110 -31.10 2.93 9.41
C GLY A 110 -30.61 1.98 8.31
N TYR A 111 -29.78 0.99 8.67
CA TYR A 111 -29.26 0.00 7.73
C TYR A 111 -30.22 -1.19 7.60
N GLU A 112 -30.40 -1.64 6.37
CA GLU A 112 -31.31 -2.74 6.06
C GLU A 112 -30.65 -4.11 6.32
N ALA A 113 -31.47 -5.16 6.31
CA ALA A 113 -30.95 -6.52 6.31
C ALA A 113 -30.43 -6.85 4.92
N HIS A 114 -29.22 -7.42 4.84
CA HIS A 114 -28.54 -7.72 3.58
C HIS A 114 -28.29 -9.22 3.43
N LYS A 115 -28.44 -9.71 2.21
CA LYS A 115 -27.88 -10.99 1.77
C LYS A 115 -26.55 -10.73 1.06
N VAL A 116 -25.48 -11.37 1.53
CA VAL A 116 -24.16 -11.34 0.93
C VAL A 116 -23.87 -12.68 0.28
N CYS A 117 -23.80 -12.71 -1.05
CA CYS A 117 -23.42 -13.89 -1.81
C CYS A 117 -21.93 -13.78 -2.18
N VAL A 118 -21.15 -14.83 -1.94
CA VAL A 118 -19.72 -14.90 -2.26
C VAL A 118 -19.51 -16.02 -3.27
N ASN A 119 -19.08 -15.65 -4.48
CA ASN A 119 -18.92 -16.57 -5.61
C ASN A 119 -17.47 -16.60 -6.08
N LEU A 120 -16.98 -17.78 -6.47
CA LEU A 120 -15.63 -17.93 -7.01
C LEU A 120 -15.52 -17.19 -8.36
N ASN A 121 -14.52 -16.32 -8.48
CA ASN A 121 -14.22 -15.60 -9.72
C ASN A 121 -13.02 -16.21 -10.45
N GLN A 122 -11.90 -16.37 -9.75
CA GLN A 122 -10.66 -16.84 -10.36
C GLN A 122 -9.77 -17.61 -9.36
N ILE A 123 -8.95 -18.52 -9.87
CA ILE A 123 -7.90 -19.20 -9.09
C ILE A 123 -6.54 -18.82 -9.67
N PHE A 124 -5.63 -18.38 -8.81
CA PHE A 124 -4.23 -18.12 -9.13
C PHE A 124 -3.36 -19.23 -8.54
N SER A 125 -2.68 -19.99 -9.39
CA SER A 125 -1.72 -21.02 -8.97
C SER A 125 -0.41 -20.42 -8.45
N ALA A 126 0.36 -21.22 -7.70
CA ALA A 126 1.70 -20.84 -7.24
C ALA A 126 2.60 -20.41 -8.38
N GLU A 127 2.58 -21.13 -9.49
CA GLU A 127 3.37 -20.82 -10.67
C GLU A 127 3.00 -19.44 -11.24
N GLN A 128 1.70 -19.17 -11.44
CA GLN A 128 1.24 -17.87 -11.93
C GLN A 128 1.69 -16.72 -11.03
N ILE A 129 1.49 -16.84 -9.71
CA ILE A 129 1.92 -15.81 -8.76
C ILE A 129 3.44 -15.62 -8.78
N ASN A 130 4.18 -16.72 -8.71
CA ASN A 130 5.63 -16.71 -8.68
C ASN A 130 6.21 -16.15 -9.99
N CYS A 131 5.52 -16.32 -11.11
CA CYS A 131 5.88 -15.75 -12.41
C CYS A 131 5.34 -14.32 -12.63
N GLY A 132 4.70 -13.70 -11.65
CA GLY A 132 4.22 -12.31 -11.74
C GLY A 132 2.89 -12.12 -12.45
N LEU A 133 2.17 -13.21 -12.73
CA LEU A 133 0.82 -13.20 -13.29
C LEU A 133 -0.20 -13.09 -12.16
N MET A 134 -0.28 -11.91 -11.52
CA MET A 134 -1.13 -11.70 -10.34
C MET A 134 -2.38 -10.86 -10.60
N GLY A 135 -2.40 -9.96 -11.60
CA GLY A 135 -3.58 -9.11 -11.85
C GLY A 135 -4.08 -8.41 -10.57
N GLU A 136 -5.37 -8.54 -10.27
CA GLU A 136 -5.99 -7.99 -9.06
C GLU A 136 -5.42 -8.57 -7.74
N ALA A 137 -4.85 -9.79 -7.78
CA ALA A 137 -4.21 -10.41 -6.62
C ALA A 137 -2.92 -9.72 -6.17
N GLU A 138 -2.40 -8.73 -6.92
CA GLU A 138 -1.29 -7.90 -6.46
C GLU A 138 -1.59 -7.21 -5.12
N VAL A 139 -2.87 -6.95 -4.83
CA VAL A 139 -3.30 -6.38 -3.55
C VAL A 139 -2.99 -7.29 -2.35
N VAL A 140 -2.91 -8.61 -2.57
CA VAL A 140 -2.52 -9.57 -1.52
C VAL A 140 -1.07 -9.38 -1.13
N ALA A 141 -0.17 -9.17 -2.09
CA ALA A 141 1.22 -8.87 -1.81
C ALA A 141 1.36 -7.55 -1.03
N GLN A 142 0.53 -6.54 -1.35
CA GLN A 142 0.52 -5.27 -0.61
C GLN A 142 0.04 -5.47 0.81
N HIS A 143 -0.97 -6.32 1.00
CA HIS A 143 -1.49 -6.67 2.31
C HIS A 143 -0.45 -7.42 3.16
N ILE A 144 0.25 -8.40 2.58
CA ILE A 144 1.35 -9.12 3.24
C ILE A 144 2.45 -8.14 3.65
N ALA A 145 2.90 -7.27 2.74
CA ALA A 145 3.91 -6.26 3.06
C ALA A 145 3.48 -5.35 4.22
N LYS A 146 2.21 -4.91 4.25
CA LYS A 146 1.66 -4.13 5.36
C LYS A 146 1.67 -4.92 6.66
N LYS A 147 1.22 -6.18 6.65
CA LYS A 147 1.10 -7.04 7.83
C LYS A 147 2.44 -7.47 8.41
N LEU A 148 3.48 -7.60 7.61
CA LEU A 148 4.83 -7.89 8.12
C LEU A 148 5.42 -6.73 8.92
N VAL A 149 4.99 -5.49 8.65
CA VAL A 149 5.55 -4.30 9.30
C VAL A 149 4.68 -3.80 10.46
N GLU A 150 3.37 -4.05 10.44
CA GLU A 150 2.41 -3.60 11.46
C GLU A 150 2.71 -4.03 12.91
N PRO A 151 3.21 -5.25 13.20
CA PRO A 151 3.54 -5.67 14.57
C PRO A 151 4.78 -4.99 15.14
N LEU A 152 5.58 -4.34 14.29
CA LEU A 152 6.80 -3.71 14.72
C LEU A 152 6.42 -2.35 15.33
N MET A 153 6.94 -2.02 16.52
CA MET A 153 6.72 -0.75 17.25
C MET A 153 7.33 0.48 16.54
N TYR A 154 7.11 0.61 15.24
CA TYR A 154 7.67 1.65 14.39
C TYR A 154 6.61 2.70 14.08
N GLN A 155 7.03 3.96 14.07
CA GLN A 155 6.21 5.03 13.56
C GLN A 155 6.21 4.99 12.03
N ARG A 156 5.03 4.80 11.45
CA ARG A 156 4.84 4.81 9.99
C ARG A 156 4.68 6.24 9.47
N VAL A 157 5.47 6.58 8.44
CA VAL A 157 5.37 7.82 7.65
C VAL A 157 5.35 7.44 6.17
N GLY A 158 4.16 7.34 5.58
CA GLY A 158 4.00 6.85 4.20
C GLY A 158 4.42 5.38 4.06
N ARG A 159 5.51 5.13 3.32
CA ARG A 159 6.16 3.81 3.12
C ARG A 159 7.44 3.62 3.97
N ARG A 160 7.66 4.53 4.91
CA ARG A 160 8.85 4.57 5.77
C ARG A 160 8.44 4.24 7.20
N TYR A 161 9.30 3.55 7.92
CA TYR A 161 9.04 3.03 9.25
C TYR A 161 10.23 3.39 10.13
N PHE A 162 10.02 4.17 11.18
CA PHE A 162 11.07 4.66 12.06
C PHE A 162 10.94 4.09 13.47
N ASN A 163 12.05 3.63 14.03
CA ASN A 163 12.12 3.22 15.42
C ASN A 163 12.38 4.46 16.28
N ASN A 164 11.43 4.80 17.14
CA ASN A 164 11.55 5.93 18.05
C ASN A 164 12.23 5.58 19.38
N CYS A 165 12.38 4.28 19.69
CA CYS A 165 12.98 3.80 20.92
C CYS A 165 14.51 3.87 20.89
N ASP A 166 15.12 3.67 19.71
CA ASP A 166 16.58 3.67 19.52
C ASP A 166 17.09 5.01 18.98
N ALA A 167 16.48 6.10 19.44
CA ALA A 167 16.87 7.44 19.02
C ALA A 167 18.31 7.74 19.48
N MET A 168 19.20 8.01 18.52
CA MET A 168 20.59 8.36 18.81
C MET A 168 20.74 9.87 18.92
N GLU A 169 21.54 10.34 19.88
CA GLU A 169 21.94 11.74 19.91
C GLU A 169 22.95 12.04 18.81
N GLY A 170 22.56 12.89 17.86
CA GLY A 170 23.43 13.40 16.82
C GLY A 170 24.22 14.62 17.28
N LYS A 171 25.30 14.94 16.55
CA LYS A 171 25.98 16.23 16.69
C LYS A 171 25.00 17.38 16.38
N ALA A 172 25.22 18.55 16.98
CA ALA A 172 24.45 19.77 16.74
C ALA A 172 22.94 19.73 17.13
N GLN A 173 22.62 19.19 18.32
CA GLN A 173 21.24 19.18 18.85
C GLN A 173 20.25 18.46 17.92
N LEU A 174 20.71 17.41 17.25
CA LEU A 174 19.89 16.54 16.41
C LEU A 174 19.58 15.24 17.15
N THR A 175 18.41 14.69 16.88
CA THR A 175 18.02 13.33 17.22
C THR A 175 17.93 12.54 15.92
N ILE A 176 18.61 11.40 15.84
CA ILE A 176 18.63 10.54 14.66
C ILE A 176 17.77 9.32 14.93
N PHE A 177 16.79 9.10 14.07
CA PHE A 177 15.90 7.94 14.08
C PHE A 177 16.30 7.00 12.96
N SER A 178 16.71 5.77 13.31
CA SER A 178 16.90 4.71 12.34
C SER A 178 15.56 4.13 11.92
N GLY A 179 15.48 3.67 10.68
CA GLY A 179 14.29 3.08 10.13
C GLY A 179 14.56 2.33 8.85
N PHE A 180 13.49 1.98 8.16
CA PHE A 180 13.55 1.39 6.84
C PHE A 180 12.40 1.87 5.97
N PHE A 181 12.67 1.92 4.67
CA PHE A 181 11.65 1.97 3.64
C PHE A 181 11.26 0.54 3.28
N ALA A 182 9.96 0.29 3.11
CA ALA A 182 9.46 -0.99 2.60
C ALA A 182 8.36 -0.74 1.57
N ALA A 183 8.54 -1.28 0.36
CA ALA A 183 7.55 -1.15 -0.71
C ALA A 183 7.60 -2.32 -1.68
N LEU A 184 6.46 -2.67 -2.28
CA LEU A 184 6.47 -3.56 -3.42
C LEU A 184 7.16 -2.89 -4.61
N ASN A 185 8.07 -3.64 -5.23
CA ASN A 185 8.83 -3.23 -6.39
C ASN A 185 8.15 -3.78 -7.66
N SER A 186 7.86 -2.89 -8.60
CA SER A 186 7.25 -3.23 -9.89
C SER A 186 8.26 -3.80 -10.91
N MET A 187 9.57 -3.75 -10.62
CA MET A 187 10.61 -4.26 -11.52
C MET A 187 10.53 -5.78 -11.75
N GLY A 188 10.01 -6.53 -10.78
CA GLY A 188 9.82 -7.99 -10.89
C GLY A 188 8.67 -8.39 -11.81
N ALA A 189 7.60 -7.58 -11.87
CA ALA A 189 6.37 -7.91 -12.60
C ALA A 189 6.61 -7.98 -14.12
N LYS A 190 7.40 -7.07 -14.69
CA LYS A 190 7.71 -7.06 -16.14
C LYS A 190 8.71 -8.14 -16.57
N ARG A 191 9.43 -8.77 -15.62
CA ARG A 191 10.48 -9.77 -15.89
C ARG A 191 10.10 -11.18 -15.44
N GLY A 192 8.83 -11.42 -15.11
CA GLY A 192 8.35 -12.74 -14.73
C GLY A 192 8.83 -13.23 -13.36
N ASN A 193 9.23 -12.32 -12.46
CA ASN A 193 9.89 -12.67 -11.20
C ASN A 193 8.97 -12.57 -9.97
N GLY A 194 7.66 -12.52 -10.17
CA GLY A 194 6.69 -12.45 -9.07
C GLY A 194 6.77 -11.14 -8.27
N PRO A 195 6.00 -11.05 -7.18
CA PRO A 195 6.01 -9.89 -6.30
C PRO A 195 7.33 -9.82 -5.51
N GLN A 196 7.91 -8.62 -5.45
CA GLN A 196 9.15 -8.36 -4.71
C GLN A 196 8.96 -7.21 -3.74
N LEU A 197 9.41 -7.37 -2.50
CA LEU A 197 9.47 -6.35 -1.48
C LEU A 197 10.87 -5.73 -1.46
N GLN A 198 10.99 -4.46 -1.80
CA GLN A 198 12.22 -3.69 -1.60
C GLN A 198 12.27 -3.19 -0.17
N VAL A 199 13.41 -3.39 0.50
CA VAL A 199 13.65 -2.88 1.85
C VAL A 199 14.97 -2.13 1.87
N ASP A 200 14.93 -0.85 2.24
CA ASP A 200 16.12 0.00 2.35
C ASP A 200 16.26 0.54 3.76
N THR A 201 17.44 0.42 4.35
CA THR A 201 17.75 1.11 5.61
C THR A 201 17.77 2.61 5.37
N MET A 202 17.19 3.36 6.29
CA MET A 202 17.19 4.81 6.22
C MET A 202 17.34 5.45 7.60
N TYR A 203 17.75 6.72 7.58
CA TYR A 203 17.89 7.53 8.78
C TYR A 203 17.13 8.83 8.59
N ARG A 204 16.50 9.30 9.67
CA ARG A 204 15.85 10.61 9.72
C ARG A 204 16.42 11.42 10.87
N THR A 205 16.92 12.60 10.55
CA THR A 205 17.37 13.58 11.53
C THR A 205 16.22 14.53 11.88
N LEU A 206 15.98 14.76 13.16
CA LEU A 206 15.09 15.80 13.67
C LEU A 206 15.86 16.72 14.61
N HIS A 207 15.54 18.02 14.59
CA HIS A 207 16.09 18.95 15.57
C HIS A 207 15.45 18.73 16.94
N LYS A 208 16.25 18.71 18.01
CA LYS A 208 15.76 18.64 19.41
C LYS A 208 14.96 19.89 19.78
N ARG A 209 15.36 21.04 19.24
CA ARG A 209 14.67 22.31 19.44
C ARG A 209 13.58 22.52 18.41
N ASN A 210 12.43 22.99 18.85
CA ASN A 210 11.39 23.45 17.95
C ASN A 210 11.84 24.75 17.22
N VAL A 211 11.07 25.21 16.23
CA VAL A 211 11.43 26.39 15.42
C VAL A 211 11.53 27.66 16.28
N ILE A 212 10.61 27.83 17.21
CA ILE A 212 10.49 29.01 18.09
C ILE A 212 11.70 29.08 19.05
N GLU A 213 12.02 27.97 19.71
CA GLU A 213 13.22 27.82 20.57
C GLU A 213 14.54 28.04 19.82
N SER A 214 14.54 27.80 18.51
CA SER A 214 15.75 27.95 17.70
C SER A 214 15.97 29.39 17.24
N LEU A 215 14.89 30.17 17.16
CA LEU A 215 14.91 31.60 16.89
C LEU A 215 15.06 32.43 18.18
N GLY A 216 14.99 31.78 19.35
CA GLY A 216 15.08 32.46 20.64
C GLY A 216 13.85 33.33 20.93
N LEU A 217 12.71 32.97 20.36
CA LEU A 217 11.44 33.67 20.56
C LEU A 217 10.75 33.12 21.82
N ASP A 218 10.24 34.02 22.66
CA ASP A 218 9.52 33.66 23.89
C ASP A 218 8.01 33.46 23.65
N ASP A 219 7.49 33.83 22.47
CA ASP A 219 6.07 33.70 22.14
C ASP A 219 5.78 32.43 21.30
N PRO A 220 5.09 31.43 21.87
CA PRO A 220 4.68 30.22 21.13
C PRO A 220 3.63 30.48 20.04
N MET A 221 3.03 31.67 19.96
CA MET A 221 2.02 32.05 18.96
C MET A 221 2.58 32.81 17.75
N ALA A 222 3.90 33.00 17.64
CA ALA A 222 4.59 33.68 16.54
C ALA A 222 4.55 32.95 15.16
N LEU A 223 3.65 31.98 14.96
CA LEU A 223 3.57 31.14 13.74
C LEU A 223 3.37 31.94 12.43
N HIS A 224 2.87 33.17 12.54
CA HIS A 224 2.63 34.07 11.40
C HIS A 224 3.85 34.92 11.04
N GLU A 225 4.91 34.93 11.85
CA GLU A 225 6.11 35.70 11.57
C GLU A 225 6.89 35.11 10.39
N ALA A 226 7.36 36.00 9.51
CA ALA A 226 8.07 35.60 8.30
C ALA A 226 9.34 34.79 8.61
N GLU A 227 10.00 35.09 9.73
CA GLU A 227 11.21 34.41 10.19
C GLU A 227 10.91 32.95 10.60
N VAL A 228 9.85 32.73 11.38
CA VAL A 228 9.36 31.39 11.77
C VAL A 228 9.00 30.55 10.53
N GLN A 229 8.30 31.14 9.56
CA GLN A 229 7.95 30.45 8.32
C GLN A 229 9.18 30.14 7.45
N SER A 230 10.14 31.06 7.39
CA SER A 230 11.38 30.87 6.63
C SER A 230 12.23 29.74 7.21
N GLU A 231 12.34 29.68 8.54
CA GLU A 231 13.09 28.66 9.26
C GLU A 231 12.39 27.29 9.17
N TRP A 232 11.05 27.26 9.25
CA TRP A 232 10.27 26.04 8.99
C TRP A 232 10.50 25.51 7.58
N ARG A 233 10.44 26.36 6.55
CA ARG A 233 10.72 25.97 5.16
C ARG A 233 12.15 25.47 4.99
N ARG A 234 13.14 26.16 5.57
CA ARG A 234 14.55 25.74 5.57
C ARG A 234 14.70 24.33 6.15
N ARG A 235 14.06 24.06 7.29
CA ARG A 235 14.06 22.72 7.91
C ARG A 235 13.34 21.67 7.09
N CYS A 236 12.23 21.97 6.43
CA CYS A 236 11.55 21.02 5.55
C CYS A 236 12.40 20.65 4.32
N VAL A 237 13.08 21.63 3.73
CA VAL A 237 14.02 21.41 2.63
C VAL A 237 15.21 20.56 3.09
N CYS A 238 15.79 20.86 4.26
CA CYS A 238 16.90 20.09 4.83
C CYS A 238 16.49 18.76 5.49
N ALA A 239 15.23 18.56 5.86
CA ALA A 239 14.72 17.25 6.33
C ALA A 239 14.52 16.27 5.17
N THR A 240 14.51 16.78 3.94
CA THR A 240 14.51 16.01 2.70
C THR A 240 15.95 15.83 2.20
N VAL A 241 16.91 15.61 3.11
CA VAL A 241 18.28 15.23 2.72
C VAL A 241 18.26 13.79 2.20
N VAL A 242 18.05 13.71 0.89
CA VAL A 242 18.80 12.92 -0.09
C VAL A 242 19.35 11.60 0.44
N THR A 243 18.57 10.53 0.30
CA THR A 243 19.13 9.22 -0.05
C THR A 243 19.26 9.20 -1.58
N LEU A 244 20.49 9.36 -2.08
CA LEU A 244 20.90 8.84 -3.38
C LEU A 244 21.32 7.38 -3.20
#